data_AF-A0A359D7H1-F1
#
_entry.id   AF-A0A359D7H1-F1
#
_cell.length_a   1.000
_cell.length_b   1.000
_cell.length_c   1.000
_cell.angle_alpha   90.00
_cell.angle_beta   90.00
_cell.angle_gamma   90.00
#
_symmetry.space_group_name_H-M   'P 1'
#
loop_
_entity.id
_entity.type
_entity.pdbx_description
1 polymer ?
#
loop_
_entity_poly.entity_id
_entity_poly.type
_entity_poly.pdbx_seq_one_letter_code
_entity_poly.pdbx_strand_id
1 'polypeptide(L)' 'SLFARGINIHLQTRLYFDDETEANAKDPVLNLIEQPQRRETLIAKRCEVDGQPAYRFDIRIQGDGETVFFDF' A
#
# COMPACT_ATOMS: atom_id res chain seq x y z
N SER A 1 -1.38 -10.71 -0.85
CA SER A 1 -0.14 -11.35 -0.35
C SER A 1 0.86 -11.49 -1.49
N LEU A 2 2.14 -11.23 -1.22
CA LEU A 2 3.25 -11.32 -2.18
C LEU A 2 4.04 -12.60 -1.95
N PHE A 3 4.30 -13.34 -3.03
CA PHE A 3 5.14 -14.55 -3.05
C PHE A 3 6.22 -14.36 -4.11
N ALA A 4 7.48 -14.69 -3.77
CA ALA A 4 8.59 -14.64 -4.72
C ALA A 4 9.74 -15.53 -4.26
N ARG A 5 10.63 -15.90 -5.20
CA ARG A 5 11.91 -16.53 -4.86
C ARG A 5 12.69 -15.61 -3.92
N GLY A 6 13.12 -16.13 -2.77
CA GLY A 6 13.84 -15.36 -1.73
C GLY A 6 12.94 -14.82 -0.62
N ILE A 7 11.62 -14.98 -0.72
CA ILE A 7 10.66 -14.67 0.34
C ILE A 7 10.22 -15.98 1.01
N ASN A 8 10.69 -16.23 2.24
CA ASN A 8 10.42 -17.48 2.96
C ASN A 8 9.00 -17.52 3.56
N ILE A 9 8.45 -16.37 3.95
CA ILE A 9 7.09 -16.19 4.47
C ILE A 9 6.42 -15.11 3.63
N HIS A 10 5.21 -15.38 3.13
CA HIS A 10 4.51 -14.46 2.25
C HIS A 10 4.26 -13.11 2.93
N LEU A 11 4.48 -12.03 2.19
CA LEU A 11 4.31 -10.68 2.72
C LEU A 11 2.87 -10.22 2.53
N GLN A 12 2.20 -9.81 3.61
CA GLN A 12 0.84 -9.31 3.58
C GLN A 12 0.84 -7.78 3.58
N THR A 13 0.12 -7.16 2.66
CA THR A 13 -0.06 -5.70 2.59
C THR A 13 -1.49 -5.38 2.14
N ARG A 14 -1.87 -4.11 2.21
CA ARG A 14 -3.18 -3.61 1.76
C ARG A 14 -2.97 -2.51 0.73
N LEU A 15 -3.93 -2.38 -0.19
CA LEU A 15 -3.97 -1.29 -1.16
C LEU A 15 -5.17 -0.41 -0.80
N TYR A 16 -4.90 0.89 -0.64
CA TYR A 16 -5.89 1.95 -0.48
C TYR A 16 -5.90 2.84 -1.72
N PHE A 17 -6.95 3.62 -1.92
CA PHE A 17 -7.11 4.50 -3.08
C PHE A 17 -6.85 5.95 -2.69
N ASP A 18 -6.13 6.71 -3.53
CA ASP A 18 -5.80 8.11 -3.26
C ASP A 18 -7.00 9.06 -3.30
N ASP A 19 -8.08 8.70 -3.99
CA ASP A 19 -9.32 9.46 -4.03
C ASP A 19 -10.28 9.20 -2.85
N GLU A 20 -9.96 8.23 -1.99
CA GLU A 20 -10.74 7.89 -0.78
C GLU A 20 -10.17 8.55 0.50
N THR A 21 -9.69 9.80 0.38
CA THR A 21 -8.95 10.49 1.47
C THR A 21 -9.69 10.54 2.81
N GLU A 22 -11.00 10.83 2.81
CA GLU A 22 -11.79 10.92 4.04
C GLU A 22 -12.00 9.55 4.72
N ALA A 23 -12.18 8.50 3.92
CA ALA A 23 -12.30 7.14 4.41
C ALA A 23 -10.96 6.63 4.95
N ASN A 24 -9.87 6.86 4.20
CA ASN A 24 -8.51 6.50 4.60
C ASN A 24 -8.13 7.15 5.93
N ALA A 25 -8.49 8.42 6.15
CA ALA A 25 -8.21 9.13 7.39
C ALA A 25 -8.88 8.49 8.63
N LYS A 26 -10.02 7.81 8.43
CA LYS A 26 -10.80 7.18 9.51
C LYS A 26 -10.53 5.68 9.64
N ASP A 27 -9.75 5.08 8.72
CA ASP A 27 -9.51 3.64 8.71
C ASP A 27 -8.72 3.20 9.95
N PRO A 28 -9.23 2.26 10.76
CA PRO A 28 -8.55 1.84 11.97
C PRO A 28 -7.22 1.15 11.69
N VAL A 29 -7.09 0.40 10.58
CA VAL A 29 -5.85 -0.32 10.25
C VAL A 29 -4.75 0.63 9.77
N LEU A 30 -5.10 1.60 8.92
CA LEU A 30 -4.17 2.64 8.48
C LEU A 30 -3.70 3.50 9.67
N ASN A 31 -4.59 3.72 10.65
CA ASN A 31 -4.28 4.47 11.87
C ASN A 31 -3.46 3.69 12.90
N LEU A 32 -3.34 2.35 12.79
CA LEU A 32 -2.38 1.57 13.58
C LEU A 32 -0.92 1.87 13.17
N ILE A 33 -0.69 2.46 12.00
CA ILE A 33 0.65 2.81 11.52
C ILE A 33 1.04 4.16 12.14
N GLU A 34 1.96 4.13 13.11
CA GLU A 34 2.37 5.32 13.88
C GLU A 34 2.98 6.43 13.02
N GLN A 35 3.79 6.06 12.01
CA GLN A 35 4.48 7.00 11.15
C GLN A 35 3.60 7.39 9.95
N PRO A 36 3.11 8.64 9.85
CA PRO A 36 2.20 9.04 8.78
C PRO A 36 2.79 8.84 7.37
N GLN A 37 4.09 9.08 7.20
CA GLN A 37 4.77 8.93 5.92
C GLN A 37 4.76 7.48 5.42
N ARG A 38 4.75 6.50 6.33
CA ARG A 38 4.68 5.08 5.94
C ARG A 38 3.30 4.70 5.41
N ARG A 39 2.24 5.42 5.81
CA ARG A 39 0.87 5.18 5.32
C ARG A 39 0.76 5.46 3.82
N GLU A 40 1.53 6.43 3.31
CA GLU A 40 1.57 6.76 1.88
C GLU A 40 2.01 5.57 1.01
N THR A 41 2.81 4.65 1.57
CA THR A 41 3.26 3.44 0.85
C THR A 41 2.14 2.44 0.56
N LEU A 42 0.97 2.61 1.19
CA LEU A 42 -0.21 1.78 1.01
C LEU A 42 -1.26 2.42 0.09
N ILE A 43 -1.04 3.66 -0.36
CA ILE A 43 -1.99 4.41 -1.18
C ILE A 43 -1.60 4.29 -2.65
N ALA A 44 -2.46 3.66 -3.44
CA ALA A 44 -2.31 3.60 -4.88
C ALA A 44 -2.75 4.92 -5.53
N LYS A 45 -1.99 5.35 -6.53
CA LYS A 45 -2.27 6.61 -7.23
C LYS A 45 -3.18 6.38 -8.43
N ARG A 46 -4.27 7.13 -8.52
CA ARG A 46 -5.16 7.09 -9.68
C ARG A 46 -4.44 7.59 -10.92
N CYS A 47 -4.61 6.87 -12.02
CA CYS A 47 -4.07 7.20 -13.31
C CYS A 47 -5.04 6.74 -14.41
N GLU A 48 -4.64 6.96 -15.67
CA GLU A 48 -5.36 6.48 -16.83
C GLU A 48 -4.44 5.58 -17.65
N VAL A 49 -4.95 4.42 -18.08
CA VAL A 49 -4.25 3.47 -18.95
C VAL A 49 -5.22 3.11 -20.07
N ASP A 50 -4.83 3.38 -21.32
CA ASP A 50 -5.64 3.12 -22.51
C ASP A 50 -7.07 3.72 -22.44
N GLY A 51 -7.21 4.92 -21.87
CA GLY A 51 -8.50 5.59 -21.72
C GLY A 51 -9.38 5.06 -20.58
N GLN A 52 -8.86 4.14 -19.75
CA GLN A 52 -9.58 3.56 -18.62
C GLN A 52 -8.98 4.03 -17.29
N PRO A 53 -9.81 4.28 -16.25
CA PRO A 53 -9.31 4.59 -14.92
C PRO A 53 -8.55 3.38 -14.36
N ALA A 54 -7.33 3.64 -13.90
CA ALA A 54 -6.46 2.63 -13.30
C ALA A 54 -5.83 3.19 -12.02
N TYR A 55 -5.21 2.31 -11.24
CA TYR A 55 -4.44 2.70 -10.06
C TYR A 55 -3.07 2.03 -10.12
N ARG A 56 -2.04 2.84 -9.91
CA ARG A 56 -0.67 2.34 -9.82
C ARG A 56 -0.27 2.15 -8.37
N PHE A 57 0.17 0.94 -8.05
CA PHE A 57 0.65 0.56 -6.72
C PHE A 57 2.00 -0.13 -6.82
N ASP A 58 3.07 0.59 -6.48
CA ASP A 58 4.43 0.08 -6.51
C ASP A 58 4.78 -0.51 -5.13
N ILE A 59 5.19 -1.79 -5.09
CA ILE A 59 5.63 -2.47 -3.87
C ILE A 59 7.16 -2.44 -3.77
N ARG A 60 7.68 -1.82 -2.70
CA ARG A 60 9.11 -1.85 -2.36
C ARG A 60 9.31 -2.82 -1.21
N ILE A 61 10.03 -3.91 -1.46
CA ILE A 61 10.25 -4.99 -0.48
C ILE A 61 11.27 -4.56 0.59
N GLN A 62 12.23 -3.70 0.25
CA GLN A 62 13.25 -3.23 1.17
C GLN A 62 13.78 -1.84 0.77
N GLY A 63 14.18 -1.05 1.75
CA GLY A 63 14.95 0.19 1.56
C GLY A 63 14.10 1.46 1.67
N ASP A 64 14.51 2.53 0.98
CA ASP A 64 13.81 3.81 1.05
C ASP A 64 12.39 3.69 0.45
N GLY A 65 11.40 4.09 1.25
CA GLY A 65 9.99 3.97 0.88
C GLY A 65 9.47 2.53 0.88
N GLU A 66 10.06 1.64 1.69
CA GLU A 66 9.59 0.27 1.91
C GLU A 66 8.10 0.22 2.23
N THR A 67 7.38 -0.64 1.51
CA THR A 67 5.94 -0.84 1.67
C THR A 67 5.65 -1.44 3.05
N VAL A 68 4.61 -0.94 3.72
CA VAL A 68 4.18 -1.53 4.99
C VAL A 68 3.65 -2.96 4.75
N PHE A 69 4.22 -3.92 5.48
CA PHE A 69 3.73 -5.28 5.55
C PHE A 69 3.16 -5.58 6.95
N PHE A 70 2.07 -6.34 7.01
CA PHE A 70 1.35 -6.71 8.22
C PHE A 70 1.64 -8.15 8.64
N ASP A 71 1.48 -8.41 9.93
CA ASP A 71 1.45 -9.73 10.54
C ASP A 71 0.19 -9.79 11.42
N PHE A 72 -0.69 -10.76 11.20
CA PHE A 72 -1.96 -10.93 11.90
C PHE A 72 -2.40 -12.39 11.97
#